data_AF-A0A118KYS5-F1
#
_entry.id   AF-A0A118KYS5-F1
#
_cell.length_a   1.000
_cell.length_b   1.000
_cell.length_c   1.000
_cell.angle_alpha   90.00
_cell.angle_beta   90.00
_cell.angle_gamma   90.00
#
_symmetry.space_group_name_H-M   'P 1'
#
loop_
_entity.id
_entity.type
_entity.pdbx_description
1 polymer ?
#
loop_
_entity_poly.entity_id
_entity_poly.type
_entity_poly.pdbx_seq_one_letter_code
_entity_poly.pdbx_strand_id
1 'polypeptide(L)'
;MLVLILGLAIFLGVHSIRIVADGWRSATIERIGEKGWKGPYSIASIIGFVLIVWGYGIARQGATLLWVSPVGVRHLTGMLTAIAFVLIAASYVPGNRIKTLVGHPMVAGVAVWAIAHLLANGTLHAVVLFGAFFVWSLVDFVVWRARDRREGVRYPAGRLSGDVVAIVAGLVVWAVFALFLHGWLIGVRPFG
;
A
#
# COMPACT_ATOMS: atom_id res chain seq x y z
N MET A 1 -3.37 9.63 18.46
CA MET A 1 -4.32 8.61 17.95
C MET A 1 -5.38 9.20 17.05
N LEU A 2 -6.19 10.17 17.51
CA LEU A 2 -7.28 10.76 16.71
C LEU A 2 -6.85 11.24 15.32
N VAL A 3 -5.76 12.03 15.22
CA VAL A 3 -5.25 12.54 13.93
C VAL A 3 -4.88 11.42 12.95
N LEU A 4 -4.25 10.35 13.46
CA LEU A 4 -3.91 9.17 12.65
C LEU A 4 -5.17 8.48 12.14
N ILE A 5 -6.14 8.24 13.01
CA ILE A 5 -7.41 7.58 12.65
C ILE A 5 -8.18 8.42 11.62
N LEU A 6 -8.23 9.74 11.81
CA LEU A 6 -8.87 10.66 10.85
C LEU A 6 -8.17 10.61 9.49
N GLY A 7 -6.83 10.64 9.48
CA GLY A 7 -6.05 10.51 8.26
C GLY A 7 -6.32 9.18 7.55
N LEU A 8 -6.37 8.06 8.28
CA LEU A 8 -6.71 6.74 7.74
C LEU A 8 -8.13 6.69 7.18
N ALA A 9 -9.10 7.24 7.92
CA ALA A 9 -10.50 7.27 7.49
C ALA A 9 -10.67 8.06 6.18
N ILE A 10 -10.03 9.22 6.06
CA ILE A 10 -10.06 10.04 4.84
C ILE A 10 -9.33 9.32 3.71
N PHE A 11 -8.10 8.90 3.93
CA PHE A 11 -7.25 8.30 2.89
C PHE A 11 -7.87 7.00 2.37
N LEU A 12 -8.11 6.03 3.25
CA LEU A 12 -8.68 4.74 2.86
C LEU A 12 -10.13 4.89 2.40
N GLY A 13 -10.90 5.81 2.98
CA GLY A 13 -12.28 6.09 2.56
C GLY A 13 -12.36 6.55 1.11
N VAL A 14 -11.52 7.52 0.70
CA VAL A 14 -11.46 8.00 -0.68
C VAL A 14 -11.04 6.88 -1.64
N HIS A 15 -10.06 6.06 -1.26
CA HIS A 15 -9.63 4.90 -2.06
C HIS A 15 -10.68 3.78 -2.11
N SER A 16 -11.59 3.73 -1.13
CA SER A 16 -12.66 2.74 -1.06
C SER A 16 -13.93 3.14 -1.81
N ILE A 17 -14.00 4.35 -2.40
CA ILE A 17 -15.18 4.80 -3.15
C ILE A 17 -15.54 3.80 -4.25
N ARG A 18 -14.55 3.26 -4.96
CA ARG A 18 -14.81 2.27 -6.03
C ARG A 18 -15.21 0.89 -5.50
N ILE A 19 -14.95 0.62 -4.22
CA ILE A 19 -15.39 -0.59 -3.52
C ILE A 19 -16.87 -0.47 -3.16
N VAL A 20 -17.27 0.66 -2.56
CA VAL A 20 -18.60 0.82 -1.95
C VAL A 20 -19.62 1.58 -2.81
N ALA A 21 -19.17 2.42 -3.74
CA ALA A 21 -19.99 3.39 -4.47
C ALA A 21 -19.54 3.55 -5.94
N ASP A 22 -19.21 2.43 -6.61
CA ASP A 22 -18.72 2.43 -8.00
C ASP A 22 -19.70 3.07 -9.00
N GLY A 23 -21.00 2.83 -8.84
CA GLY A 23 -22.03 3.43 -9.68
C GLY A 23 -22.10 4.95 -9.55
N TRP A 24 -22.11 5.47 -8.32
CA TRP A 24 -22.06 6.92 -8.07
C TRP A 24 -20.78 7.55 -8.60
N ARG A 25 -19.64 6.89 -8.40
CA ARG A 25 -18.35 7.33 -8.95
C ARG A 25 -18.41 7.42 -10.47
N SER A 26 -18.92 6.39 -11.14
CA SER A 26 -18.99 6.33 -12.61
C SER A 26 -19.92 7.41 -13.16
N ALA A 27 -21.13 7.56 -12.61
CA ALA A 27 -22.06 8.62 -12.98
C ALA A 27 -21.51 10.03 -12.72
N THR A 28 -20.71 10.20 -11.66
CA THR A 28 -20.04 11.48 -11.37
C THR A 28 -18.97 11.78 -12.41
N ILE A 29 -18.14 10.78 -12.77
CA ILE A 29 -17.12 10.93 -13.82
C ILE A 29 -17.75 11.27 -15.17
N GLU A 30 -18.89 10.65 -15.52
CA GLU A 30 -19.63 10.99 -16.74
C GLU A 30 -20.11 12.45 -16.73
N ARG A 31 -20.55 12.95 -15.56
CA ARG A 31 -21.07 14.32 -15.40
C ARG A 31 -19.97 15.39 -15.42
N ILE A 32 -18.87 15.19 -14.70
CA ILE A 32 -17.85 16.25 -14.46
C ILE A 32 -16.50 15.95 -15.14
N GLY A 33 -16.42 14.85 -15.86
CA GLY A 33 -15.20 14.36 -16.51
C GLY A 33 -14.19 13.74 -15.54
N GLU A 34 -13.25 12.97 -16.09
CA GLU A 34 -12.23 12.27 -15.32
C GLU A 34 -11.32 13.25 -14.53
N LYS A 35 -10.95 14.38 -15.15
CA LYS A 35 -10.13 15.41 -14.48
C LYS A 35 -10.87 16.09 -13.34
N GLY A 36 -12.17 16.38 -13.54
CA GLY A 36 -13.03 16.97 -12.50
C GLY A 36 -13.20 16.05 -11.29
N TRP A 37 -13.23 14.74 -11.52
CA TRP A 37 -13.21 13.74 -10.44
C TRP A 37 -11.84 13.63 -9.76
N LYS A 38 -10.75 13.56 -10.55
CA LYS A 38 -9.39 13.35 -10.02
C LYS A 38 -8.89 14.49 -9.15
N GLY A 39 -9.33 15.73 -9.39
CA GLY A 39 -8.93 16.90 -8.57
C GLY A 39 -9.29 16.74 -7.09
N PRO A 40 -10.58 16.76 -6.71
CA PRO A 40 -11.02 16.58 -5.33
C PRO A 40 -10.54 15.25 -4.71
N TYR A 41 -10.55 14.16 -5.49
CA TYR A 41 -10.02 12.87 -5.06
C TYR A 41 -8.56 12.98 -4.61
N SER A 42 -7.71 13.64 -5.41
CA SER A 42 -6.28 13.79 -5.12
C SER A 42 -6.05 14.70 -3.92
N ILE A 43 -6.79 15.80 -3.82
CA ILE A 43 -6.71 16.72 -2.67
C ILE A 43 -7.07 15.98 -1.37
N ALA A 44 -8.20 15.28 -1.34
CA ALA A 44 -8.62 14.52 -0.16
C ALA A 44 -7.62 13.40 0.19
N SER A 45 -7.06 12.73 -0.82
CA SER A 45 -6.00 11.72 -0.63
C SER A 45 -4.73 12.33 -0.03
N ILE A 46 -4.28 13.49 -0.51
CA ILE A 46 -3.11 14.19 0.03
C ILE A 46 -3.36 14.63 1.48
N ILE A 47 -4.54 15.21 1.77
CA ILE A 47 -4.93 15.60 3.13
C ILE A 47 -4.90 14.38 4.06
N GLY A 48 -5.54 13.28 3.67
CA GLY A 48 -5.53 12.03 4.42
C GLY A 48 -4.11 11.51 4.67
N PHE A 49 -3.26 11.52 3.64
CA PHE A 49 -1.86 11.10 3.75
C PHE A 49 -1.04 11.97 4.71
N VAL A 50 -1.14 13.30 4.60
CA VAL A 50 -0.47 14.24 5.51
C VAL A 50 -0.91 14.01 6.95
N LEU A 51 -2.22 13.81 7.18
CA LEU A 51 -2.75 13.51 8.50
C LEU A 51 -2.26 12.15 9.04
N ILE A 52 -2.10 11.14 8.18
CA ILE A 52 -1.48 9.87 8.59
C ILE A 52 -0.04 10.10 9.07
N VAL A 53 0.78 10.79 8.27
CA VAL A 53 2.19 11.04 8.61
C VAL A 53 2.30 11.85 9.90
N TRP A 54 1.57 12.95 10.00
CA TRP A 54 1.60 13.81 11.18
C TRP A 54 1.02 13.12 12.40
N GLY A 55 -0.12 12.45 12.24
CA GLY A 55 -0.78 11.70 13.31
C GLY A 55 0.06 10.56 13.85
N TYR A 56 0.80 9.86 12.99
CA TYR A 56 1.77 8.85 13.39
C TYR A 56 2.94 9.47 14.18
N GLY A 57 3.46 10.61 13.70
CA GLY A 57 4.52 11.37 14.37
C GLY A 57 4.15 11.85 15.78
N ILE A 58 2.90 12.29 15.99
CA ILE A 58 2.38 12.62 17.32
C ILE A 58 2.22 11.33 18.16
N ALA A 59 1.61 10.31 17.56
CA ALA A 59 1.27 9.06 18.23
C ALA A 59 2.47 8.29 18.78
N ARG A 60 3.62 8.35 18.10
CA ARG A 60 4.83 7.63 18.53
C ARG A 60 5.48 8.22 19.79
N GLN A 61 5.15 9.45 20.20
CA GLN A 61 5.70 10.07 21.41
C GLN A 61 5.16 9.44 22.71
N GLY A 62 3.90 8.98 22.69
CA GLY A 62 3.25 8.27 23.81
C GLY A 62 2.97 6.81 23.47
N ALA A 63 3.96 6.11 22.90
CA ALA A 63 3.76 4.78 22.34
C ALA A 63 3.37 3.74 23.41
N THR A 64 2.14 3.22 23.32
CA THR A 64 1.75 2.02 24.06
C THR A 64 2.35 0.79 23.38
N LEU A 65 3.23 0.08 24.09
CA LEU A 65 3.79 -1.19 23.64
C LEU A 65 2.78 -2.32 23.89
N LEU A 66 2.52 -3.12 22.86
CA LEU A 66 1.66 -4.30 22.89
C LEU A 66 2.49 -5.60 22.92
N TRP A 67 3.58 -5.65 22.14
CA TRP A 67 4.56 -6.73 22.20
C TRP A 67 5.95 -6.25 21.77
N VAL A 68 6.97 -7.05 22.10
CA VAL A 68 8.34 -6.86 21.61
C VAL A 68 8.56 -7.84 20.46
N SER A 69 8.99 -7.35 19.30
CA SER A 69 9.30 -8.20 18.16
C SER A 69 10.63 -8.95 18.39
N PRO A 70 10.68 -10.29 18.20
CA PRO A 70 11.93 -11.03 18.29
C PRO A 70 12.99 -10.52 17.31
N VAL A 71 14.27 -10.54 17.71
CA VAL A 71 15.38 -9.93 16.94
C VAL A 71 15.47 -10.45 15.50
N GLY A 72 15.19 -11.73 15.26
CA GLY A 72 15.24 -12.34 13.93
C GLY A 72 14.17 -11.84 12.96
N VAL A 73 13.06 -11.28 13.45
CA VAL A 73 11.92 -10.86 12.62
C VAL A 73 12.29 -9.73 11.66
N ARG A 74 13.28 -8.89 12.00
CA ARG A 74 13.74 -7.81 11.11
C ARG A 74 14.19 -8.30 9.73
N HIS A 75 14.81 -9.49 9.66
CA HIS A 75 15.28 -10.06 8.39
C HIS A 75 14.11 -10.57 7.55
N LEU A 76 13.13 -11.21 8.21
CA LEU A 76 11.88 -11.62 7.57
C LEU A 76 11.10 -10.40 7.06
N THR A 77 10.96 -9.35 7.88
CA THR A 77 10.34 -8.09 7.49
C THR A 77 11.07 -7.44 6.31
N GLY A 78 12.41 -7.45 6.31
CA GLY A 78 13.21 -6.99 5.18
C GLY A 78 12.91 -7.74 3.88
N MET A 79 12.88 -9.07 3.93
CA MET A 79 12.54 -9.91 2.78
C MET A 79 11.11 -9.68 2.29
N LEU A 80 10.13 -9.65 3.19
CA LEU A 80 8.72 -9.44 2.83
C LEU A 80 8.51 -8.04 2.23
N THR A 81 9.15 -7.01 2.78
CA THR A 81 9.09 -5.66 2.19
C THR A 81 9.79 -5.59 0.82
N ALA A 82 10.86 -6.36 0.59
CA ALA A 82 11.44 -6.47 -0.76
C ALA A 82 10.44 -7.07 -1.76
N ILE A 83 9.75 -8.15 -1.37
CA ILE A 83 8.67 -8.75 -2.17
C ILE A 83 7.55 -7.73 -2.44
N ALA A 84 7.14 -6.97 -1.42
CA ALA A 84 6.12 -5.94 -1.57
C ALA A 84 6.51 -4.87 -2.61
N PHE A 85 7.76 -4.40 -2.60
CA PHE A 85 8.25 -3.41 -3.57
C PHE A 85 8.32 -3.98 -5.00
N VAL A 86 8.68 -5.26 -5.16
CA VAL A 86 8.63 -5.95 -6.46
C VAL A 86 7.18 -6.03 -6.98
N LEU A 87 6.22 -6.37 -6.10
CA LEU A 87 4.80 -6.38 -6.46
C LEU A 87 4.30 -4.98 -6.87
N ILE A 88 4.70 -3.94 -6.13
CA ILE A 88 4.36 -2.55 -6.47
C ILE A 88 4.95 -2.19 -7.85
N ALA A 89 6.24 -2.46 -8.09
CA ALA A 89 6.89 -2.22 -9.39
C ALA A 89 6.19 -2.97 -10.54
N ALA A 90 5.82 -4.24 -10.33
CA ALA A 90 5.09 -5.05 -11.30
C ALA A 90 3.73 -4.47 -11.71
N SER A 91 3.15 -3.56 -10.92
CA SER A 91 1.91 -2.86 -11.28
C SER A 91 2.09 -1.89 -12.44
N TYR A 92 3.27 -1.27 -12.51
CA TYR A 92 3.60 -0.19 -13.43
C TYR A 92 4.47 -0.65 -14.59
N VAL A 93 5.27 -1.71 -14.41
CA VAL A 93 6.05 -2.31 -15.50
C VAL A 93 5.11 -3.10 -16.43
N PRO A 94 5.00 -2.77 -17.72
CA PRO A 94 4.14 -3.52 -18.64
C PRO A 94 4.74 -4.90 -19.00
N GLY A 95 3.89 -5.85 -19.36
CA GLY A 95 4.31 -7.13 -19.93
C GLY A 95 5.12 -8.02 -18.98
N ASN A 96 4.83 -8.02 -17.68
CA ASN A 96 5.41 -8.94 -16.71
C ASN A 96 4.38 -9.99 -16.26
N ARG A 97 4.86 -11.21 -15.97
CA ARG A 97 4.06 -12.36 -15.54
C ARG A 97 3.52 -12.20 -14.13
N ILE A 98 4.19 -11.43 -13.26
CA ILE A 98 3.70 -11.14 -11.91
C ILE A 98 2.32 -10.50 -11.97
N LYS A 99 2.13 -9.47 -12.82
CA LYS A 99 0.84 -8.83 -13.05
C LYS A 99 -0.17 -9.78 -13.68
N THR A 100 0.25 -10.63 -14.61
CA THR A 100 -0.63 -11.65 -15.20
C THR A 100 -1.17 -12.62 -14.16
N LEU A 101 -0.33 -13.06 -13.21
CA LEU A 101 -0.68 -14.03 -12.19
C LEU A 101 -1.47 -13.42 -11.02
N VAL A 102 -1.04 -12.24 -10.55
CA VAL A 102 -1.61 -11.57 -9.36
C VAL A 102 -2.83 -10.71 -9.71
N GLY A 103 -2.88 -10.14 -10.92
CA GLY A 103 -3.90 -9.21 -11.39
C GLY A 103 -3.75 -7.80 -10.83
N HIS A 104 -3.78 -7.68 -9.50
CA HIS A 104 -3.67 -6.40 -8.76
C HIS A 104 -2.43 -6.36 -7.86
N PRO A 105 -1.22 -6.39 -8.44
CA PRO A 105 0.01 -6.53 -7.65
C PRO A 105 0.29 -5.34 -6.73
N MET A 106 -0.21 -4.14 -7.00
CA MET A 106 -0.08 -2.96 -6.11
C MET A 106 -0.73 -3.26 -4.76
N VAL A 107 -1.98 -3.72 -4.79
CA VAL A 107 -2.77 -4.00 -3.59
C VAL A 107 -2.21 -5.20 -2.84
N ALA A 108 -1.77 -6.24 -3.56
CA ALA A 108 -1.06 -7.36 -2.96
C ALA A 108 0.25 -6.93 -2.30
N GLY A 109 1.00 -6.02 -2.92
CA GLY A 109 2.20 -5.42 -2.35
C GLY A 109 1.92 -4.66 -1.06
N VAL A 110 0.85 -3.86 -1.02
CA VAL A 110 0.40 -3.18 0.21
C VAL A 110 0.06 -4.19 1.31
N ALA A 111 -0.62 -5.29 0.98
CA ALA A 111 -0.95 -6.34 1.95
C ALA A 111 0.31 -6.98 2.56
N VAL A 112 1.27 -7.36 1.71
CA VAL A 112 2.55 -7.96 2.14
C VAL A 112 3.36 -6.96 2.97
N TRP A 113 3.43 -5.70 2.54
CA TRP A 113 4.08 -4.62 3.27
C TRP A 113 3.46 -4.43 4.65
N ALA A 114 2.14 -4.40 4.74
CA ALA A 114 1.42 -4.19 5.99
C ALA A 114 1.65 -5.35 6.98
N ILE A 115 1.60 -6.61 6.51
CA ILE A 115 1.94 -7.78 7.34
C ILE A 115 3.39 -7.68 7.83
N ALA A 116 4.34 -7.38 6.94
CA ALA A 116 5.75 -7.30 7.29
C ALA A 116 6.00 -6.29 8.41
N HIS A 117 5.31 -5.15 8.37
CA HIS A 117 5.40 -4.12 9.40
C HIS A 117 4.67 -4.50 10.68
N LEU A 118 3.52 -5.18 10.61
CA LEU A 118 2.87 -5.75 11.79
C LEU A 118 3.79 -6.74 12.50
N LEU A 119 4.57 -7.56 11.78
CA LEU A 119 5.51 -8.47 12.44
C LEU A 119 6.62 -7.72 13.21
N ALA A 120 7.13 -6.62 12.65
CA ALA A 120 8.24 -5.86 13.23
C ALA A 120 7.82 -4.85 14.31
N ASN A 121 6.59 -4.32 14.27
CA ASN A 121 6.19 -3.16 15.07
C ASN A 121 5.07 -3.49 16.05
N GLY A 122 5.43 -3.66 17.33
CA GLY A 122 4.49 -4.00 18.40
C GLY A 122 3.91 -2.81 19.17
N THR A 123 3.88 -1.61 18.61
CA THR A 123 3.25 -0.44 19.25
C THR A 123 1.83 -0.24 18.73
N LEU A 124 0.92 0.23 19.59
CA LEU A 124 -0.50 0.41 19.25
C LEU A 124 -0.70 1.28 17.98
N HIS A 125 0.06 2.35 17.85
CA HIS A 125 -0.05 3.25 16.68
C HIS A 125 0.39 2.57 15.38
N ALA A 126 1.41 1.71 15.43
CA ALA A 126 1.84 0.92 14.29
C ALA A 126 0.78 -0.12 13.94
N VAL A 127 0.21 -0.81 14.92
CA VAL A 127 -0.89 -1.77 14.70
C VAL A 127 -2.09 -1.12 14.04
N VAL A 128 -2.49 0.07 14.50
CA VAL A 128 -3.60 0.82 13.90
C VAL A 128 -3.29 1.18 12.44
N LEU A 129 -2.09 1.70 12.14
CA LEU A 129 -1.69 2.05 10.78
C LEU A 129 -1.65 0.82 9.87
N PHE A 130 -0.79 -0.14 10.18
CA PHE A 130 -0.55 -1.28 9.31
C PHE A 130 -1.74 -2.25 9.28
N GLY A 131 -2.45 -2.41 10.39
CA GLY A 131 -3.69 -3.18 10.45
C GLY A 131 -4.78 -2.61 9.55
N ALA A 132 -4.97 -1.29 9.56
CA ALA A 132 -5.95 -0.63 8.67
C ALA A 132 -5.60 -0.84 7.19
N PHE A 133 -4.34 -0.66 6.80
CA PHE A 133 -3.89 -0.93 5.43
C PHE A 133 -3.99 -2.42 5.06
N PHE A 134 -3.69 -3.32 5.98
CA PHE A 134 -3.81 -4.77 5.74
C PHE A 134 -5.26 -5.16 5.44
N VAL A 135 -6.20 -4.81 6.33
CA VAL A 135 -7.62 -5.11 6.15
C VAL A 135 -8.15 -4.47 4.86
N TRP A 136 -7.85 -3.19 4.63
CA TRP A 136 -8.25 -2.50 3.41
C TRP A 136 -7.72 -3.20 2.15
N SER A 137 -6.43 -3.56 2.12
CA SER A 137 -5.82 -4.20 0.96
C SER A 137 -6.40 -5.58 0.65
N LEU A 138 -6.78 -6.37 1.67
CA LEU A 138 -7.46 -7.64 1.45
C LEU A 138 -8.83 -7.45 0.83
N VAL A 139 -9.63 -6.51 1.36
CA VAL A 139 -10.95 -6.20 0.83
C VAL A 139 -10.85 -5.69 -0.60
N ASP A 140 -9.98 -4.72 -0.85
CA ASP A 140 -9.78 -4.14 -2.18
C ASP A 140 -9.32 -5.20 -3.19
N PHE A 141 -8.35 -6.05 -2.82
CA PHE A 141 -7.87 -7.13 -3.69
C PHE A 141 -8.98 -8.11 -4.07
N VAL A 142 -9.80 -8.54 -3.10
CA VAL A 142 -10.93 -9.45 -3.35
C VAL A 142 -11.95 -8.81 -4.29
N VAL A 143 -12.32 -7.56 -4.03
CA VAL A 143 -13.30 -6.80 -4.82
C VAL A 143 -12.84 -6.65 -6.26
N TRP A 144 -11.58 -6.26 -6.46
CA TRP A 144 -11.01 -6.10 -7.80
C TRP A 144 -10.86 -7.43 -8.54
N ARG A 145 -10.40 -8.50 -7.89
CA ARG A 145 -10.34 -9.82 -8.52
C ARG A 145 -11.72 -10.39 -8.84
N ALA A 146 -12.74 -10.06 -8.04
CA ALA A 146 -14.12 -10.40 -8.36
C ALA A 146 -14.60 -9.62 -9.59
N ARG A 147 -14.28 -8.32 -9.69
CA ARG A 147 -14.60 -7.48 -10.84
C ARG A 147 -13.92 -7.97 -12.13
N ASP A 148 -12.62 -8.25 -12.11
CA ASP A 148 -11.88 -8.80 -13.26
C ASP A 148 -12.57 -10.04 -13.83
N ARG A 149 -13.03 -10.94 -12.94
CA ARG A 149 -13.70 -12.17 -13.33
C ARG A 149 -15.06 -11.91 -13.98
N ARG A 150 -15.82 -10.93 -13.47
CA ARG A 150 -17.12 -10.53 -14.06
C ARG A 150 -16.94 -9.87 -15.42
N GLU A 151 -15.91 -9.05 -15.58
CA GLU A 151 -15.62 -8.30 -16.81
C GLU A 151 -14.78 -9.11 -17.82
N GLY A 152 -14.36 -10.32 -17.47
CA GLY A 152 -13.54 -11.17 -18.34
C GLY A 152 -12.14 -10.59 -18.62
N VAL A 153 -11.61 -9.78 -17.70
CA VAL A 153 -10.32 -9.09 -17.86
C VAL A 153 -9.20 -10.13 -18.04
N ARG A 154 -8.46 -9.98 -19.15
CA ARG A 154 -7.25 -10.75 -19.43
C ARG A 154 -6.05 -9.82 -19.46
N TYR A 155 -5.11 -10.07 -18.56
CA TYR A 155 -3.85 -9.35 -18.55
C TYR A 155 -2.95 -9.84 -19.69
N PRO A 156 -2.22 -8.93 -20.38
CA PRO A 156 -1.29 -9.31 -21.42
C PRO A 156 -0.29 -10.37 -20.94
N ALA A 157 0.13 -11.25 -21.86
CA ALA A 157 1.15 -12.24 -21.57
C ALA A 157 2.46 -11.58 -21.16
N GLY A 158 3.06 -12.09 -20.08
CA GLY A 158 4.35 -11.60 -19.60
C GLY A 158 5.51 -12.05 -20.49
N ARG A 159 6.55 -11.22 -20.54
CA ARG A 159 7.84 -11.47 -21.19
C ARG A 159 8.91 -11.53 -20.10
N LEU A 160 9.98 -12.28 -20.36
CA LEU A 160 11.11 -12.36 -19.43
C LEU A 160 11.70 -10.98 -19.12
N SER A 161 11.80 -10.10 -20.12
CA SER A 161 12.28 -8.72 -19.91
C SER A 161 11.38 -7.92 -18.97
N GLY A 162 10.06 -8.09 -19.03
CA GLY A 162 9.14 -7.44 -18.10
C GLY A 162 9.31 -7.94 -16.66
N ASP A 163 9.53 -9.24 -16.48
CA ASP A 163 9.79 -9.83 -15.17
C ASP A 163 11.09 -9.30 -14.56
N VAL A 164 12.17 -9.30 -15.35
CA VAL A 164 13.48 -8.79 -14.93
C VAL A 164 13.39 -7.31 -14.55
N VAL A 165 12.74 -6.48 -15.37
CA VAL A 165 12.58 -5.05 -15.07
C VAL A 165 11.76 -4.84 -13.80
N ALA A 166 10.66 -5.57 -13.61
CA ALA A 166 9.83 -5.46 -12.40
C ALA A 166 10.60 -5.84 -11.12
N ILE A 167 11.34 -6.95 -11.18
CA ILE A 167 12.15 -7.43 -10.04
C ILE A 167 13.28 -6.44 -9.74
N VAL A 168 14.09 -6.07 -10.74
CA VAL A 168 15.24 -5.18 -10.53
C VAL A 168 14.78 -3.81 -10.06
N ALA A 169 13.76 -3.22 -10.70
CA ALA A 169 13.24 -1.92 -10.27
C ALA A 169 12.71 -1.96 -8.83
N GLY A 170 11.94 -3.00 -8.48
CA GLY A 170 11.43 -3.19 -7.12
C GLY A 170 12.55 -3.33 -6.09
N LEU A 171 13.55 -4.15 -6.36
CA LEU A 171 14.70 -4.37 -5.47
C LEU A 171 15.57 -3.11 -5.32
N VAL A 172 15.80 -2.36 -6.40
CA VAL A 172 16.55 -1.09 -6.35
C VAL A 172 15.81 -0.08 -5.48
N VAL A 173 14.52 0.13 -5.71
CA VAL A 173 13.72 1.07 -4.92
C VAL A 173 13.63 0.61 -3.46
N TRP A 174 13.48 -0.69 -3.21
CA TRP A 174 13.53 -1.25 -1.86
C TRP A 174 14.86 -1.01 -1.18
N ALA A 175 15.99 -1.25 -1.84
CA ALA A 175 17.32 -1.04 -1.26
C ALA A 175 17.55 0.43 -0.93
N VAL A 176 17.22 1.34 -1.85
CA VAL A 176 17.30 2.79 -1.61
C VAL A 176 16.44 3.19 -0.43
N PHE A 177 15.20 2.67 -0.36
CA PHE A 177 14.29 3.02 0.71
C PHE A 177 14.74 2.43 2.05
N ALA A 178 14.95 1.13 2.14
CA ALA A 178 15.25 0.43 3.38
C ALA A 178 16.61 0.82 3.98
N LEU A 179 17.62 1.09 3.15
CA LEU A 179 18.97 1.41 3.62
C LEU A 179 19.17 2.90 3.92
N PHE A 180 18.42 3.80 3.27
CA PHE A 180 18.63 5.25 3.40
C PHE A 180 17.36 6.00 3.77
N LEU A 181 16.33 5.95 2.91
CA LEU A 181 15.16 6.81 3.06
C LEU A 181 14.32 6.46 4.29
N HIS A 182 14.31 5.20 4.73
CA HIS A 182 13.60 4.79 5.93
C HIS A 182 14.19 5.46 7.18
N GLY A 183 15.53 5.55 7.25
CA GLY A 183 16.20 6.29 8.31
C GLY A 183 15.91 7.78 8.23
N TRP A 184 16.01 8.38 7.04
CA TRP A 184 15.85 9.83 6.84
C TRP A 184 14.40 10.32 7.00
N LEU A 185 13.43 9.62 6.39
CA LEU A 185 12.02 10.02 6.36
C LEU A 185 11.22 9.51 7.56
N ILE A 186 11.50 8.29 8.03
CA ILE A 186 10.72 7.63 9.09
C ILE A 186 11.42 7.73 10.45
N GLY A 187 12.75 7.85 10.46
CA GLY A 187 13.56 7.89 11.68
C GLY A 187 13.91 6.52 12.25
N VAL A 188 13.75 5.45 11.46
CA VAL A 188 14.06 4.07 11.86
C VAL A 188 14.99 3.46 10.83
N ARG A 189 16.06 2.79 11.26
CA ARG A 189 16.98 2.06 10.39
C ARG A 189 16.71 0.55 10.50
N PRO A 190 16.07 -0.09 9.50
CA PRO A 190 15.65 -1.49 9.59
C PRO A 190 16.79 -2.50 9.82
N PHE A 191 18.02 -2.15 9.42
CA PHE A 191 19.19 -3.04 9.46
C PHE A 191 20.37 -2.54 10.30
N GLY A 192 20.20 -1.42 11.04
CA GLY A 192 21.27 -0.76 11.81
C GLY A 192 21.54 0.66 11.36
#